data_AF-A0A955HE56-F1
#
_entry.id   AF-A0A955HE56-F1
#
_cell.length_a   1.000
_cell.length_b   1.000
_cell.length_c   1.000
_cell.angle_alpha   90.00
_cell.angle_beta   90.00
_cell.angle_gamma   90.00
#
_symmetry.space_group_name_H-M   'P 1'
#
loop_
_entity.id
_entity.type
_entity.pdbx_description
1 polymer ?
#
loop_
_entity_poly.entity_id
_entity_poly.type
_entity_poly.pdbx_seq_one_letter_code
_entity_poly.pdbx_strand_id
1 'polypeptide(L)'
;MSKGSRYSDMGEMSAFAMLASAMGGRDDAGNPFPQSDANDFSRGVKFVPGEVTVARRAGKTVEFHAPCQSSTCCWYWQMPDGSRIYHFERHHFERIRDEHEGICPECGNANIAGGTISA
;
A
#
# COMPACT_ATOMS: atom_id res chain seq x y z
N MET A 1 27.29 -17.22 20.68
CA MET A 1 26.71 -15.91 20.33
C MET A 1 25.71 -16.13 19.19
N SER A 2 24.41 -16.15 19.49
CA SER A 2 23.38 -16.53 18.51
C SER A 2 22.81 -15.28 17.81
N LYS A 3 22.97 -15.19 16.48
CA LYS A 3 22.45 -14.11 15.61
C LYS A 3 21.01 -14.40 15.13
N GLY A 4 20.12 -14.83 16.03
CA GLY A 4 18.76 -15.25 15.67
C GLY A 4 17.62 -14.34 16.15
N SER A 5 17.89 -13.35 16.99
CA SER A 5 16.81 -12.74 17.81
C SER A 5 16.13 -11.51 17.22
N ARG A 6 16.70 -10.83 16.20
CA ARG A 6 16.21 -9.49 15.81
C ARG A 6 15.00 -9.47 14.87
N TYR A 7 14.65 -10.60 14.25
CA TYR A 7 13.55 -10.66 13.29
C TYR A 7 12.21 -11.11 13.91
N SER A 8 12.24 -11.92 14.97
CA SER A 8 11.02 -12.34 15.67
C SER A 8 10.39 -11.20 16.47
N ASP A 9 11.22 -10.34 17.08
CA ASP A 9 10.77 -9.18 17.86
C ASP A 9 10.05 -8.11 17.02
N MET A 10 10.37 -7.97 15.73
CA MET A 10 9.67 -7.03 14.86
C MET A 10 8.24 -7.48 14.55
N GLY A 11 8.02 -8.78 14.37
CA GLY A 11 6.68 -9.32 14.13
C GLY A 11 5.76 -9.09 15.33
N GLU A 12 6.27 -9.30 16.55
CA GLU A 12 5.53 -9.03 17.78
C GLU A 12 5.29 -7.54 18.01
N MET A 13 6.29 -6.67 17.82
CA MET A 13 6.07 -5.22 17.94
C MET A 13 5.10 -4.68 16.89
N SER A 14 5.16 -5.17 15.64
CA SER A 14 4.20 -4.79 14.59
C SER A 14 2.79 -5.27 14.91
N ALA A 15 2.64 -6.49 15.44
CA ALA A 15 1.34 -7.01 15.87
C ALA A 15 0.78 -6.23 17.07
N PHE A 16 1.62 -5.89 18.06
CA PHE A 16 1.22 -5.11 19.23
C PHE A 16 0.86 -3.65 18.87
N ALA A 17 1.61 -3.04 17.95
CA ALA A 17 1.34 -1.71 17.45
C ALA A 17 0.03 -1.67 16.64
N MET A 18 -0.26 -2.70 15.83
CA MET A 18 -1.56 -2.84 15.17
C MET A 18 -2.72 -2.96 16.16
N LEU A 19 -2.54 -3.74 17.24
CA LEU A 19 -3.56 -3.89 18.28
C LEU A 19 -3.81 -2.57 19.03
N ALA A 20 -2.74 -1.81 19.29
CA ALA A 20 -2.82 -0.51 19.96
C ALA A 20 -3.54 0.55 19.10
N SER A 21 -3.31 0.57 17.78
CA SER A 21 -4.04 1.45 16.86
C SER A 21 -5.52 1.09 16.74
N ALA A 22 -5.88 -0.19 16.79
CA ALA A 22 -7.28 -0.63 16.75
C ALA A 22 -8.11 -0.16 17.96
N MET A 23 -7.47 0.16 19.09
CA MET A 23 -8.14 0.68 20.29
C MET A 23 -8.12 2.22 20.40
N GLY A 24 -7.32 2.90 19.58
CA GLY A 24 -7.00 4.32 19.72
C GLY A 24 -7.60 5.19 18.61
N GLY A 25 -8.93 5.35 18.62
CA GLY A 25 -9.61 6.37 17.82
C GLY A 25 -9.83 6.01 16.35
N ARG A 26 -11.01 6.36 15.84
CA ARG A 26 -11.46 6.07 14.47
C ARG A 26 -10.69 6.82 13.37
N ASP A 27 -9.70 7.63 13.73
CA ASP A 27 -9.05 8.58 12.83
C ASP A 27 -7.56 8.26 12.67
N ASP A 28 -7.10 8.29 11.42
CA ASP A 28 -5.68 8.14 11.07
C ASP A 28 -4.81 9.31 11.54
N ALA A 29 -5.44 10.44 11.88
CA ALA A 29 -4.78 11.69 12.21
C ALA A 29 -3.89 11.57 13.46
N GLY A 30 -2.61 11.91 13.31
CA GLY A 30 -1.62 11.85 14.39
C GLY A 30 -1.20 10.44 14.83
N ASN A 31 -1.79 9.38 14.27
CA ASN A 31 -1.48 8.01 14.67
C ASN A 31 -0.16 7.53 14.03
N PRO A 32 0.85 7.08 14.80
CA PRO A 32 2.07 6.51 14.23
C PRO A 32 1.80 5.29 13.34
N PHE A 33 0.69 4.57 13.51
CA PHE A 33 0.27 3.50 12.62
C PHE A 33 -1.21 3.70 12.26
N PRO A 34 -1.50 4.46 11.19
CA PRO A 34 -2.86 4.71 10.73
C PRO A 34 -3.67 3.41 10.62
N GLN A 35 -4.92 3.45 11.08
CA GLN A 35 -5.82 2.28 10.99
C GLN A 35 -6.05 1.91 9.51
N SER A 36 -6.09 2.89 8.62
CA SER A 36 -6.21 2.64 7.17
C SER A 36 -5.01 1.88 6.61
N ASP A 37 -3.80 2.05 7.15
CA ASP A 37 -2.64 1.25 6.72
C ASP A 37 -2.85 -0.21 7.14
N ALA A 38 -3.29 -0.46 8.37
CA ALA A 38 -3.64 -1.80 8.84
C ALA A 38 -4.77 -2.45 8.01
N ASN A 39 -5.77 -1.65 7.63
CA ASN A 39 -6.85 -2.13 6.76
C ASN A 39 -6.33 -2.51 5.37
N ASP A 40 -5.40 -1.75 4.79
CA ASP A 40 -4.78 -2.09 3.50
C ASP A 40 -3.97 -3.39 3.59
N PHE A 41 -3.21 -3.60 4.68
CA PHE A 41 -2.53 -4.87 4.95
C PHE A 41 -3.52 -6.05 5.04
N SER A 42 -4.67 -5.86 5.71
CA SER A 42 -5.72 -6.89 5.79
C SER A 42 -6.31 -7.25 4.42
N ARG A 43 -6.23 -6.33 3.46
CA ARG A 43 -6.65 -6.51 2.06
C ARG A 43 -5.55 -7.12 1.17
N GLY A 44 -4.44 -7.56 1.76
CA GLY A 44 -3.36 -8.29 1.07
C GLY A 44 -2.21 -7.41 0.56
N VAL A 45 -2.21 -6.12 0.87
CA VAL A 45 -1.08 -5.24 0.56
C VAL A 45 0.13 -5.65 1.38
N LYS A 46 1.31 -5.69 0.76
CA LYS A 46 2.58 -6.07 1.44
C LYS A 46 3.35 -4.88 2.01
N PHE A 47 3.04 -3.68 1.54
CA PHE A 47 3.70 -2.43 1.90
C PHE A 47 2.79 -1.24 1.58
N VAL A 48 2.77 -0.24 2.46
CA VAL A 48 2.10 1.04 2.23
C VAL A 48 3.16 2.12 1.98
N PRO A 49 3.08 2.89 0.87
CA PRO A 49 4.01 3.99 0.59
C PRO A 49 4.06 5.03 1.70
N GLY A 50 5.26 5.55 1.96
CA GLY A 50 5.46 6.54 3.03
C GLY A 50 4.62 7.79 2.83
N GLU A 51 4.40 8.22 1.59
CA GLU A 51 3.56 9.36 1.25
C GLU A 51 2.08 9.14 1.64
N VAL A 52 1.59 7.90 1.50
CA VAL A 52 0.24 7.50 1.89
C VAL A 52 0.09 7.57 3.41
N THR A 53 1.02 6.96 4.15
CA THR A 53 1.04 6.99 5.62
C THR A 53 1.13 8.44 6.13
N VAL A 54 1.99 9.28 5.54
CA VAL A 54 2.12 10.70 5.92
C VAL A 54 0.83 11.47 5.66
N ALA A 55 0.19 11.26 4.51
CA ALA A 55 -1.08 11.93 4.19
C ALA A 55 -2.19 11.54 5.17
N ARG A 56 -2.32 10.24 5.48
CA ARG A 56 -3.30 9.73 6.46
C ARG A 56 -3.05 10.28 7.86
N ARG A 57 -1.79 10.32 8.30
CA ARG A 57 -1.39 10.97 9.57
C ARG A 57 -1.73 12.45 9.62
N ALA A 58 -1.74 13.13 8.48
CA ALA A 58 -2.18 14.52 8.36
C ALA A 58 -3.72 14.67 8.34
N GLY A 59 -4.47 13.57 8.54
CA GLY A 59 -5.94 13.56 8.50
C GLY A 59 -6.50 13.65 7.08
N LYS A 60 -5.69 13.38 6.05
CA LYS A 60 -6.15 13.40 4.66
C LYS A 60 -6.77 12.05 4.28
N THR A 61 -7.88 12.11 3.55
CA THR A 61 -8.50 10.92 2.98
C THR A 61 -7.64 10.38 1.84
N VAL A 62 -7.18 9.13 1.97
CA VAL A 62 -6.47 8.40 0.92
C VAL A 62 -7.21 7.10 0.65
N GLU A 63 -7.73 6.96 -0.56
CA GLU A 63 -8.54 5.80 -0.94
C GLU A 63 -7.65 4.68 -1.50
N PHE A 64 -7.78 3.49 -0.92
CA PHE A 64 -7.09 2.30 -1.43
C PHE A 64 -8.00 1.50 -2.38
N HIS A 65 -7.54 1.37 -3.62
CA HIS A 65 -8.20 0.62 -4.68
C HIS A 65 -7.52 -0.73 -4.85
N ALA A 66 -8.30 -1.79 -4.59
CA ALA A 66 -7.86 -3.18 -4.69
C ALA A 66 -7.53 -3.55 -6.14
N PRO A 67 -6.72 -4.61 -6.36
CA PRO A 67 -6.36 -5.05 -7.71
C PRO A 67 -7.61 -5.40 -8.54
N CYS A 68 -7.52 -5.17 -9.85
CA CYS A 68 -8.52 -5.58 -10.82
C CYS A 68 -8.78 -7.10 -10.73
N GLN A 69 -10.05 -7.51 -10.90
CA GLN A 69 -10.53 -8.87 -10.64
C GLN A 69 -9.84 -9.96 -11.49
N SER A 70 -9.20 -9.58 -12.60
CA SER A 70 -8.65 -10.47 -13.63
C SER A 70 -7.14 -10.61 -13.55
N SER A 71 -6.60 -11.13 -12.44
CA SER A 71 -5.18 -11.57 -12.31
C SER A 71 -4.09 -10.55 -12.73
N THR A 72 -4.42 -9.26 -12.92
CA THR A 72 -3.55 -8.29 -13.59
C THR A 72 -3.67 -6.94 -12.85
N CYS A 73 -2.90 -6.69 -11.78
CA CYS A 73 -1.55 -6.08 -11.77
C CYS A 73 -1.44 -4.65 -11.19
N CYS A 74 -2.48 -3.99 -10.69
CA CYS A 74 -2.31 -2.63 -10.13
C CYS A 74 -3.25 -2.41 -8.95
N TRP A 75 -2.74 -2.43 -7.72
CA TRP A 75 -3.43 -1.74 -6.63
C TRP A 75 -2.84 -0.34 -6.49
N TYR A 76 -3.64 0.61 -6.06
CA TYR A 76 -3.19 1.99 -5.94
C TYR A 76 -3.86 2.74 -4.80
N TRP A 77 -3.19 3.80 -4.39
CA TRP A 77 -3.72 4.79 -3.47
C TRP A 77 -4.04 6.06 -4.22
N GLN A 78 -5.28 6.52 -4.13
CA GLN A 78 -5.67 7.82 -4.66
C GLN A 78 -5.53 8.87 -3.57
N MET A 79 -4.66 9.83 -3.84
CA MET A 79 -4.38 10.97 -2.98
C MET A 79 -5.46 12.05 -3.15
N PRO A 80 -5.60 13.00 -2.20
CA PRO A 80 -6.62 14.04 -2.25
C PRO A 80 -6.51 14.99 -3.44
N ASP A 81 -5.32 15.15 -4.01
CA ASP A 81 -5.06 15.95 -5.21
C ASP A 81 -5.42 15.21 -6.51
N GLY A 82 -5.98 14.01 -6.40
CA GLY A 82 -6.31 13.15 -7.53
C GLY A 82 -5.13 12.30 -8.03
N SER A 83 -3.90 12.55 -7.54
CA SER A 83 -2.75 11.73 -7.90
C SER A 83 -2.91 10.30 -7.39
N ARG A 84 -2.27 9.36 -8.08
CA ARG A 84 -2.36 7.92 -7.78
C ARG A 84 -0.98 7.33 -7.60
N ILE A 85 -0.78 6.61 -6.51
CA ILE A 85 0.46 5.87 -6.24
C ILE A 85 0.22 4.41 -6.53
N TYR A 86 0.84 3.89 -7.59
CA TYR A 86 0.60 2.53 -8.05
C TYR A 86 1.66 1.56 -7.55
N HIS A 87 1.24 0.32 -7.33
CA HIS A 87 2.13 -0.80 -7.04
C HIS A 87 1.76 -2.04 -7.85
N PHE A 88 2.79 -2.73 -8.32
CA PHE A 88 2.69 -3.95 -9.12
C PHE A 88 3.29 -5.11 -8.34
N GLU A 89 2.64 -6.27 -8.40
CA GLU A 89 3.33 -7.50 -8.04
C GLU A 89 4.35 -7.86 -9.12
N ARG A 90 5.51 -8.38 -8.73
CA ARG A 90 6.63 -8.62 -9.66
C ARG A 90 6.31 -9.53 -10.84
N HIS A 91 5.61 -10.65 -10.59
CA HIS A 91 5.21 -11.59 -11.65
C HIS A 91 4.25 -10.96 -12.67
N HIS A 92 3.50 -9.98 -12.20
CA HIS A 92 2.47 -9.25 -12.91
C HIS A 92 3.07 -8.10 -13.75
N PHE A 93 4.14 -7.47 -13.23
CA PHE A 93 4.96 -6.51 -13.95
C PHE A 93 5.58 -7.09 -15.24
N GLU A 94 6.21 -8.26 -15.15
CA GLU A 94 6.90 -8.88 -16.30
C GLU A 94 5.90 -9.17 -17.43
N ARG A 95 4.73 -9.72 -17.11
CA ARG A 95 3.66 -9.96 -18.08
C ARG A 95 3.14 -8.69 -18.73
N ILE A 96 2.84 -7.63 -17.96
CA ILE A 96 2.36 -6.37 -18.53
C ILE A 96 3.40 -5.72 -19.44
N ARG A 97 4.67 -5.72 -19.05
CA ARG A 97 5.74 -5.15 -19.86
C ARG A 97 5.85 -5.85 -21.21
N ASP A 98 5.75 -7.19 -21.20
CA ASP A 98 6.02 -8.00 -22.39
C ASP A 98 4.77 -8.15 -23.28
N GLU A 99 3.55 -8.17 -22.73
CA GLU A 99 2.30 -8.42 -23.47
C GLU A 99 1.44 -7.16 -23.71
N HIS A 100 1.63 -6.09 -22.93
CA HIS A 100 0.75 -4.92 -22.96
C HIS A 100 1.51 -3.58 -23.05
N GLU A 101 2.74 -3.59 -23.60
CA GLU A 101 3.57 -2.38 -23.80
C GLU A 101 3.78 -1.55 -22.53
N GLY A 102 3.68 -2.18 -21.35
CA GLY A 102 3.77 -1.49 -20.07
C GLY A 102 2.49 -0.82 -19.59
N ILE A 103 1.34 -1.05 -20.22
CA ILE A 103 0.06 -0.47 -19.81
C ILE A 103 -0.85 -1.58 -19.29
N CYS A 104 -1.35 -1.45 -18.06
CA CYS A 104 -2.35 -2.38 -17.55
C CYS A 104 -3.65 -2.27 -18.37
N PRO A 105 -4.15 -3.36 -18.98
CA PRO A 105 -5.34 -3.32 -19.83
C PRO A 105 -6.64 -3.03 -19.06
N GLU A 106 -6.65 -3.27 -17.74
CA GLU A 106 -7.84 -3.09 -16.89
C GLU A 106 -7.94 -1.67 -16.32
N CYS A 107 -6.82 -1.14 -15.82
CA CYS A 107 -6.77 0.14 -15.12
C CYS A 107 -6.14 1.28 -15.95
N GLY A 108 -5.62 0.98 -17.15
CA GLY A 108 -4.94 1.94 -18.03
C GLY A 108 -3.59 2.43 -17.48
N ASN A 109 -3.07 1.81 -16.41
CA ASN A 109 -1.86 2.26 -15.74
C ASN A 109 -0.61 1.92 -16.55
N ALA A 110 0.07 2.94 -17.06
CA ALA A 110 1.34 2.82 -17.79
C ALA A 110 2.59 2.74 -16.90
N ASN A 111 2.44 2.93 -15.58
CA ASN A 111 3.59 3.08 -14.68
C ASN A 111 4.11 1.74 -14.16
N ILE A 112 4.78 0.99 -15.02
CA ILE A 112 5.37 -0.31 -14.67
C ILE A 112 6.47 -0.25 -13.62
N ALA A 113 7.12 0.88 -13.39
CA ALA A 113 8.20 0.99 -12.41
C ALA A 113 7.68 1.07 -10.95
N GLY A 114 6.36 1.22 -10.77
CA GLY A 114 5.80 1.71 -9.52
C GLY A 114 6.07 3.21 -9.36
N GLY A 115 5.15 3.91 -8.72
CA GLY A 115 5.31 5.35 -8.45
C GLY A 115 4.03 6.16 -8.58
N THR A 116 4.19 7.47 -8.43
CA THR A 116 3.11 8.45 -8.42
C THR A 116 2.80 8.93 -9.84
N ILE A 117 1.54 8.86 -10.24
CA ILE A 117 0.99 9.55 -11.42
C ILE A 117 0.17 10.73 -10.91
N SER A 118 0.56 11.94 -11.28
CA SER A 118 -0.23 13.14 -11.03
C SER A 118 -1.46 13.18 -11.94
N ALA A 119 -2.58 13.69 -11.43
CA ALA A 119 -3.80 13.92 -12.21
C ALA A 119 -3.62 15.01 -13.27
#